data_AF-Q5PU31-F1
#
_entry.id   AF-Q5PU31-F1
#
_cell.length_a   1.000
_cell.length_b   1.000
_cell.length_c   1.000
_cell.angle_alpha   90.00
_cell.angle_beta   90.00
_cell.angle_gamma   90.00
#
_symmetry.space_group_name_H-M   'P 1'
#
loop_
_entity.id
_entity.type
_entity.pdbx_description
1 polymer ?
#
loop_
_entity_poly.entity_id
_entity_poly.type
_entity_poly.pdbx_seq_one_letter_code
_entity_poly.pdbx_strand_id
1 'polypeptide(L)'
;DDNDENDIGEKRRLAFLDLMIETANNGANISDEEIKEEVDTIMFEGHDTTAAGSSFVLCLLGIHQHVQEQVYAELRQIFGDSKRKATFGDTLEMKYLERVIFETLRMFPPVPMIARKINEDVQLASKNYTIPAGTTVVIGTYKIHRREDLYPHPETFNPDNFLPER
;
A
#
# COMPACT_ATOMS: atom_id res chain seq x y z
N ASP A 1 -6.23 -20.22 -9.65
CA ASP A 1 -5.63 -20.59 -8.36
C ASP A 1 -6.66 -21.41 -7.62
N ASP A 2 -6.63 -22.73 -7.81
CA ASP A 2 -7.55 -23.69 -7.20
C ASP A 2 -6.91 -24.24 -5.93
N ASN A 3 -6.91 -23.45 -4.86
CA ASN A 3 -6.45 -23.91 -3.56
C ASN A 3 -7.29 -23.33 -2.40
N ASP A 4 -8.61 -23.23 -2.64
CA ASP A 4 -9.66 -22.92 -1.66
C ASP A 4 -10.41 -24.19 -1.21
N GLU A 5 -9.79 -25.38 -1.34
CA GLU A 5 -10.48 -26.66 -1.06
C GLU A 5 -10.71 -26.98 0.43
N ASN A 6 -10.40 -26.07 1.36
CA ASN A 6 -10.63 -26.29 2.79
C ASN A 6 -11.78 -25.50 3.41
N ASP A 7 -12.64 -24.85 2.62
CA ASP A 7 -13.74 -24.05 3.18
C ASP A 7 -15.13 -24.54 2.80
N ILE A 8 -15.57 -25.61 3.49
CA ILE A 8 -16.99 -25.98 3.49
C ILE A 8 -17.72 -25.00 4.43
N GLY A 9 -18.07 -23.81 3.92
CA GLY A 9 -18.93 -22.86 4.62
C GLY A 9 -18.57 -21.38 4.47
N GLU A 10 -17.35 -21.02 4.08
CA GLU A 10 -17.01 -19.62 3.80
C GLU A 10 -17.36 -19.23 2.35
N LYS A 11 -17.91 -18.02 2.18
CA LYS A 11 -18.17 -17.45 0.86
C LYS A 11 -16.85 -17.37 0.09
N ARG A 12 -16.79 -18.01 -1.08
CA ARG A 12 -15.67 -17.93 -2.02
C ARG A 12 -15.28 -16.46 -2.24
N ARG A 13 -13.99 -16.14 -2.03
CA ARG A 13 -13.47 -14.80 -2.26
C ARG A 13 -13.34 -14.58 -3.76
N LEU A 14 -14.25 -13.81 -4.34
CA LEU A 14 -14.24 -13.51 -5.77
C LEU A 14 -13.12 -12.54 -6.13
N ALA A 15 -12.53 -12.73 -7.31
CA ALA A 15 -11.70 -11.70 -7.92
C ALA A 15 -12.55 -10.44 -8.18
N PHE A 16 -11.91 -9.27 -8.27
CA PHE A 16 -12.63 -8.00 -8.37
C PHE A 16 -13.60 -7.97 -9.57
N LEU A 17 -13.19 -8.45 -10.74
CA LEU A 17 -14.06 -8.57 -11.91
C LEU A 17 -15.27 -9.49 -11.65
N ASP A 18 -15.02 -10.67 -11.09
CA ASP A 18 -16.09 -11.64 -10.77
C ASP A 18 -17.08 -11.06 -9.76
N LEU A 19 -16.59 -10.30 -8.77
CA LEU A 19 -17.41 -9.60 -7.79
C LEU A 19 -18.29 -8.53 -8.44
N MET A 20 -17.75 -7.74 -9.37
CA MET A 20 -18.52 -6.73 -10.10
C MET A 20 -19.61 -7.36 -10.97
N ILE A 21 -19.29 -8.46 -11.67
CA ILE A 21 -20.24 -9.23 -12.47
C ILE A 21 -21.34 -9.83 -11.59
N GLU A 22 -20.98 -10.44 -10.45
CA GLU A 22 -21.97 -11.00 -9.52
C GLU A 22 -22.89 -9.91 -8.96
N THR A 23 -22.33 -8.73 -8.64
CA THR A 23 -23.08 -7.60 -8.10
C THR A 23 -24.07 -7.04 -9.13
N ALA A 24 -23.68 -6.91 -10.39
CA ALA A 24 -24.58 -6.52 -11.48
C ALA A 24 -25.71 -7.56 -11.67
N ASN A 25 -25.37 -8.85 -11.67
CA ASN A 25 -26.34 -9.94 -11.77
C ASN A 25 -27.33 -10.00 -10.59
N ASN A 26 -26.90 -9.56 -9.40
CA ASN A 26 -27.72 -9.50 -8.19
C ASN A 26 -28.57 -8.21 -8.09
N GLY A 27 -28.67 -7.44 -9.18
CA GLY A 27 -29.62 -6.32 -9.30
C GLY A 27 -29.02 -4.94 -9.05
N ALA A 28 -27.70 -4.81 -8.95
CA ALA A 28 -27.07 -3.50 -9.02
C ALA A 28 -27.15 -2.95 -10.45
N ASN A 29 -27.48 -1.67 -10.60
CA ASN A 29 -27.55 -1.02 -11.91
C ASN A 29 -26.14 -0.57 -12.34
N ILE A 30 -25.32 -1.53 -12.77
CA ILE A 30 -23.96 -1.32 -13.27
C ILE A 30 -23.91 -1.96 -14.66
N SER A 31 -23.59 -1.16 -15.67
CA SER A 31 -23.44 -1.60 -17.05
C SER A 31 -22.09 -2.30 -17.28
N ASP A 32 -22.01 -3.13 -18.32
CA ASP A 32 -20.76 -3.79 -18.71
C ASP A 32 -19.63 -2.77 -19.00
N GLU A 33 -19.97 -1.59 -19.53
CA GLU A 33 -18.99 -0.53 -19.79
C GLU A 33 -18.46 0.06 -18.48
N GLU A 34 -19.32 0.33 -17.50
CA GLU A 34 -18.90 0.79 -16.16
C GLU A 34 -18.04 -0.26 -15.46
N ILE A 35 -18.39 -1.55 -15.53
CA ILE A 35 -17.55 -2.63 -14.98
C ILE A 35 -16.16 -2.61 -15.62
N LYS A 36 -16.11 -2.47 -16.94
CA LYS A 36 -14.84 -2.43 -17.67
C LYS A 36 -14.01 -1.20 -17.29
N GLU A 37 -14.61 -0.02 -17.24
CA GLU A 37 -13.92 1.22 -16.86
C GLU A 37 -13.34 1.14 -15.43
N GLU A 38 -14.10 0.60 -14.48
CA GLU A 38 -13.64 0.41 -13.09
C GLU A 38 -12.50 -0.61 -13.00
N VAL A 39 -12.61 -1.73 -13.72
CA VAL A 39 -11.56 -2.76 -13.76
C VAL A 39 -10.29 -2.24 -14.41
N ASP A 40 -10.40 -1.53 -15.55
CA ASP A 40 -9.26 -0.93 -16.24
C ASP A 40 -8.55 0.09 -15.34
N THR A 41 -9.31 0.92 -14.63
CA THR A 41 -8.77 1.92 -13.70
C THR A 41 -8.01 1.28 -12.56
N ILE A 42 -8.61 0.32 -11.85
CA ILE A 42 -7.98 -0.34 -10.69
C ILE A 42 -6.74 -1.13 -11.11
N MET A 43 -6.79 -1.85 -12.24
CA MET A 43 -5.65 -2.61 -12.73
C MET A 43 -4.49 -1.71 -13.12
N PHE A 44 -4.77 -0.60 -13.81
CA PHE A 44 -3.72 0.34 -14.24
C PHE A 44 -3.08 1.07 -13.07
N GLU A 45 -3.88 1.68 -12.19
CA GLU A 45 -3.37 2.43 -11.04
C GLU A 45 -2.67 1.51 -10.01
N GLY A 46 -3.20 0.30 -9.82
CA GLY A 46 -2.62 -0.71 -8.93
C GLY A 46 -1.31 -1.31 -9.45
N HIS A 47 -1.16 -1.44 -10.78
CA HIS A 47 0.02 -2.04 -11.39
C HIS A 47 1.27 -1.17 -11.19
N ASP A 48 1.24 0.08 -11.65
CA ASP A 48 2.44 0.92 -11.68
C ASP A 48 2.94 1.27 -10.28
N THR A 49 2.01 1.51 -9.35
CA THR A 49 2.33 1.81 -7.95
C THR A 49 2.95 0.62 -7.23
N THR A 50 2.38 -0.59 -7.41
CA THR A 50 2.91 -1.82 -6.80
C THR A 50 4.24 -2.23 -7.40
N ALA A 51 4.40 -2.09 -8.72
CA ALA A 51 5.65 -2.38 -9.42
C ALA A 51 6.78 -1.45 -8.95
N ALA A 52 6.51 -0.14 -8.86
CA ALA A 52 7.46 0.83 -8.33
C ALA A 52 7.84 0.53 -6.88
N GLY A 53 6.84 0.32 -6.00
CA GLY A 53 7.07 0.01 -4.58
C GLY A 53 7.93 -1.24 -4.39
N SER A 54 7.56 -2.34 -5.05
CA SER A 54 8.31 -3.61 -4.96
C SER A 54 9.72 -3.49 -5.51
N SER A 55 9.91 -2.73 -6.60
CA SER A 55 11.23 -2.49 -7.19
C SER A 55 12.15 -1.77 -6.21
N PHE A 56 11.66 -0.71 -5.54
CA PHE A 56 12.46 0.00 -4.54
C PHE A 56 12.76 -0.87 -3.32
N VAL A 57 11.83 -1.73 -2.89
CA VAL A 57 12.08 -2.66 -1.76
C VAL A 57 13.25 -3.57 -2.12
N LEU A 58 13.24 -4.17 -3.32
CA LEU A 58 14.33 -5.03 -3.78
C LEU A 58 15.65 -4.28 -3.90
N CYS A 59 15.64 -3.04 -4.42
CA CYS A 59 16.84 -2.20 -4.49
C CYS A 59 17.41 -1.91 -3.09
N LEU A 60 16.57 -1.55 -2.13
CA LEU A 60 17.01 -1.22 -0.77
C LEU A 60 17.52 -2.44 -0.01
N LEU A 61 16.90 -3.61 -0.18
CA LEU A 61 17.44 -4.87 0.36
C LEU A 61 18.82 -5.19 -0.26
N GLY A 62 19.00 -4.95 -1.55
CA GLY A 62 20.28 -5.12 -2.23
C GLY A 62 21.38 -4.17 -1.73
N ILE A 63 21.03 -2.94 -1.35
CA ILE A 63 21.96 -1.94 -0.82
C ILE A 63 22.26 -2.18 0.67
N HIS A 64 21.24 -2.53 1.45
CA HIS A 64 21.32 -2.68 2.91
C HIS A 64 21.35 -4.16 3.31
N GLN A 65 22.52 -4.79 3.11
CA GLN A 65 22.71 -6.23 3.36
C GLN A 65 22.32 -6.67 4.78
N HIS A 66 22.59 -5.85 5.80
CA HIS A 66 22.17 -6.15 7.18
C HIS A 66 20.64 -6.22 7.35
N VAL A 67 19.88 -5.38 6.63
CA VAL A 67 18.41 -5.44 6.61
C VAL A 67 17.95 -6.69 5.87
N GLN A 68 18.57 -7.02 4.75
CA GLN A 68 18.28 -8.24 4.00
C GLN A 68 18.51 -9.50 4.85
N GLU A 69 19.60 -9.55 5.62
CA GLU A 69 19.89 -10.65 6.54
C GLU A 69 18.82 -10.78 7.63
N GLN A 70 18.33 -9.67 8.17
CA GLN A 70 17.25 -9.68 9.17
C GLN A 70 15.91 -10.16 8.57
N VAL A 71 15.54 -9.70 7.37
CA VAL A 71 14.37 -10.24 6.64
C VAL A 71 14.55 -11.73 6.39
N TYR A 72 15.73 -12.17 5.96
CA TYR A 72 16.00 -13.59 5.72
C TYR A 72 15.88 -14.42 7.01
N ALA A 73 16.40 -13.92 8.13
CA ALA A 73 16.28 -14.57 9.43
C ALA A 73 14.82 -14.70 9.88
N GLU A 74 14.00 -13.66 9.71
CA GLU A 74 12.55 -13.70 9.94
C GLU A 74 11.87 -14.78 9.08
N LEU A 75 12.12 -14.79 7.77
CA LEU A 75 11.54 -15.79 6.89
C LEU A 75 12.00 -17.22 7.24
N ARG A 76 13.25 -17.40 7.70
CA ARG A 76 13.74 -18.69 8.19
C ARG A 76 13.07 -19.12 9.50
N GLN A 77 12.65 -18.20 10.36
CA GLN A 77 11.88 -18.52 11.55
C GLN A 77 10.45 -18.98 11.19
N ILE A 78 9.82 -18.37 10.19
CA ILE A 78 8.47 -18.71 9.74
C ILE A 78 8.43 -20.03 8.98
N PHE A 79 9.36 -20.23 8.04
CA PHE A 79 9.32 -21.37 7.11
C PHE A 79 10.28 -22.51 7.45
N GLY A 80 11.35 -22.25 8.19
CA GLY A 80 12.42 -23.23 8.39
C GLY A 80 12.94 -23.77 7.06
N ASP A 81 13.00 -25.10 6.94
CA ASP A 81 13.36 -25.82 5.70
C ASP A 81 12.15 -26.20 4.83
N SER A 82 10.96 -25.74 5.19
CA SER A 82 9.74 -26.05 4.43
C SER A 82 9.78 -25.40 3.04
N LYS A 83 9.34 -26.16 2.03
CA LYS A 83 9.17 -25.68 0.65
C LYS A 83 7.71 -25.36 0.30
N ARG A 84 6.83 -25.31 1.31
CA ARG A 84 5.43 -24.96 1.08
C ARG A 84 5.32 -23.52 0.56
N LYS A 85 4.25 -23.24 -0.19
CA LYS A 85 3.93 -21.86 -0.57
C LYS A 85 3.58 -21.03 0.68
N ALA A 86 3.89 -19.74 0.64
CA ALA A 86 3.42 -18.79 1.64
C ALA A 86 1.89 -18.70 1.58
N THR A 87 1.26 -18.66 2.74
CA THR A 87 -0.17 -18.44 2.94
C THR A 87 -0.39 -17.01 3.44
N PHE A 88 -1.63 -16.52 3.38
CA PHE A 88 -1.97 -15.23 3.96
C PHE A 88 -1.69 -15.17 5.47
N GLY A 89 -1.86 -16.27 6.19
CA GLY A 89 -1.53 -16.34 7.63
C GLY A 89 -0.04 -16.06 7.89
N ASP A 90 0.86 -16.53 7.02
CA ASP A 90 2.31 -16.29 7.18
C ASP A 90 2.67 -14.83 7.03
N THR A 91 1.98 -14.09 6.15
CA THR A 91 2.29 -12.68 5.93
C THR A 91 2.02 -11.83 7.16
N LEU A 92 1.13 -12.28 8.05
CA LEU A 92 0.89 -11.62 9.32
C LEU A 92 2.09 -11.74 10.27
N GLU A 93 2.94 -12.75 10.12
CA GLU A 93 4.14 -12.95 10.92
C GLU A 93 5.39 -12.28 10.34
N MET A 94 5.32 -11.76 9.11
CA MET A 94 6.42 -11.06 8.41
C MET A 94 6.59 -9.60 8.89
N LYS A 95 6.70 -9.40 10.20
CA LYS A 95 6.66 -8.06 10.84
C LYS A 95 7.82 -7.17 10.47
N TYR A 96 9.02 -7.71 10.35
CA TYR A 96 10.21 -6.95 9.95
C TYR A 96 10.17 -6.63 8.46
N LEU A 97 9.79 -7.58 7.60
CA LEU A 97 9.59 -7.31 6.18
C LEU A 97 8.51 -6.24 5.94
N GLU A 98 7.40 -6.26 6.69
CA GLU A 98 6.38 -5.22 6.63
C GLU A 98 6.97 -3.83 6.95
N ARG A 99 7.79 -3.73 8.00
CA ARG A 99 8.50 -2.49 8.35
C ARG A 99 9.47 -2.04 7.26
N VAL A 100 10.16 -2.97 6.60
CA VAL A 100 11.02 -2.67 5.44
C VAL A 100 10.20 -2.11 4.27
N ILE A 101 9.02 -2.67 4.00
CA ILE A 101 8.11 -2.16 2.97
C ILE A 101 7.64 -0.74 3.34
N PHE A 102 7.21 -0.51 4.58
CA PHE A 102 6.75 0.81 5.02
C PHE A 102 7.85 1.86 4.99
N GLU A 103 9.06 1.54 5.44
CA GLU A 103 10.19 2.47 5.36
C GLU A 103 10.60 2.75 3.91
N THR A 104 10.49 1.74 3.03
CA THR A 104 10.69 1.95 1.59
C THR A 104 9.66 2.92 1.03
N LEU A 105 8.37 2.74 1.34
CA LEU A 105 7.29 3.63 0.90
C LEU A 105 7.39 5.02 1.53
N ARG A 106 7.98 5.15 2.72
CA ARG A 106 8.29 6.45 3.33
C ARG A 106 9.32 7.19 2.46
N MET A 107 10.42 6.54 2.12
CA MET A 107 11.52 7.17 1.37
C MET A 107 11.19 7.36 -0.11
N PHE A 108 10.54 6.39 -0.73
CA PHE A 108 10.23 6.31 -2.16
C PHE A 108 8.73 6.03 -2.40
N PRO A 109 7.83 6.95 -1.99
CA PRO A 109 6.41 6.79 -2.23
C PRO A 109 6.12 6.82 -3.74
N PRO A 110 5.43 5.82 -4.31
CA PRO A 110 5.04 5.83 -5.72
C PRO A 110 4.22 7.07 -6.11
N VAL A 111 3.43 7.60 -5.17
CA VAL A 111 2.66 8.86 -5.32
C VAL A 111 3.26 9.92 -4.39
N PRO A 112 4.20 10.77 -4.86
CA PRO A 112 4.93 11.70 -4.00
C PRO A 112 4.14 12.96 -3.62
N MET A 113 3.04 13.25 -4.33
CA MET A 113 2.17 14.39 -4.06
C MET A 113 0.72 14.09 -4.46
N ILE A 114 -0.23 14.66 -3.74
CA ILE A 114 -1.65 14.67 -4.10
C ILE A 114 -2.15 16.11 -4.17
N ALA A 115 -3.09 16.38 -5.06
CA ALA A 115 -3.64 17.71 -5.26
C ALA A 115 -5.17 17.69 -5.33
N ARG A 116 -5.81 18.75 -4.83
CA ARG A 116 -7.25 18.99 -4.95
C ARG A 116 -7.48 20.46 -5.29
N LYS A 117 -8.31 20.72 -6.29
CA LYS A 117 -8.85 22.06 -6.55
C LYS A 117 -10.10 22.23 -5.70
N ILE A 118 -10.12 23.21 -4.82
CA ILE A 118 -11.29 23.48 -3.99
C ILE A 118 -12.30 24.29 -4.80
N ASN A 119 -13.58 23.92 -4.70
CA ASN A 119 -14.66 24.53 -5.48
C ASN A 119 -15.41 25.63 -4.72
N GLU A 120 -15.19 25.70 -3.40
CA GLU A 120 -15.78 26.66 -2.49
C GLU A 120 -14.71 27.14 -1.49
N ASP A 121 -15.01 28.24 -0.80
CA ASP A 121 -14.13 28.78 0.23
C ASP A 121 -14.06 27.80 1.41
N VAL A 122 -12.85 27.37 1.78
CA VAL A 122 -12.63 26.40 2.87
C VAL A 122 -12.01 27.10 4.08
N GLN A 123 -12.73 27.12 5.19
CA GLN A 123 -12.21 27.59 6.46
C GLN A 123 -11.29 26.53 7.09
N LEU A 124 -10.02 26.88 7.35
CA LEU A 124 -9.09 25.98 8.04
C LEU A 124 -9.48 25.84 9.52
N ALA A 125 -9.52 24.61 10.03
CA ALA A 125 -9.83 24.35 11.43
C ALA A 125 -8.71 24.81 12.39
N SER A 126 -7.47 24.87 11.91
CA SER A 126 -6.30 25.16 12.74
C SER A 126 -6.19 26.63 13.16
N LYS A 127 -6.68 27.56 12.33
CA LYS A 127 -6.59 29.02 12.51
C LYS A 127 -7.71 29.71 11.74
N ASN A 128 -7.95 30.99 12.01
CA ASN A 128 -8.95 31.77 11.26
C ASN A 128 -8.46 32.18 9.85
N TYR A 129 -8.10 31.20 9.01
CA TYR A 129 -7.70 31.37 7.62
C TYR A 129 -8.70 30.69 6.68
N THR A 130 -9.07 31.38 5.61
CA THR A 130 -9.95 30.87 4.56
C THR A 130 -9.12 30.62 3.30
N ILE A 131 -9.21 29.42 2.72
CA ILE A 131 -8.65 29.11 1.41
C ILE A 131 -9.73 29.45 0.37
N PRO A 132 -9.48 30.36 -0.59
CA PRO A 132 -10.49 30.76 -1.56
C PRO A 132 -10.85 29.67 -2.58
N ALA A 133 -12.11 29.64 -2.99
CA ALA A 133 -12.59 28.83 -4.11
C ALA A 133 -11.70 29.00 -5.36
N GLY A 134 -11.45 27.90 -6.05
CA GLY A 134 -10.58 27.85 -7.22
C GLY A 134 -9.10 27.61 -6.90
N THR A 135 -8.69 27.63 -5.63
CA THR A 135 -7.32 27.32 -5.20
C THR A 135 -7.00 25.82 -5.38
N THR A 136 -5.79 25.49 -5.83
CA THR A 136 -5.28 24.11 -5.80
C THR A 136 -4.47 23.90 -4.52
N VAL A 137 -4.94 23.03 -3.65
CA VAL A 137 -4.23 22.58 -2.46
C VAL A 137 -3.42 21.35 -2.82
N VAL A 138 -2.13 21.35 -2.47
CA VAL A 138 -1.18 20.28 -2.75
C VAL A 138 -0.61 19.75 -1.44
N ILE A 139 -0.66 18.44 -1.23
CA ILE A 139 -0.02 17.75 -0.12
C ILE A 139 1.19 17.00 -0.69
N GLY A 140 2.38 17.44 -0.31
CA GLY A 140 3.64 16.82 -0.72
C GLY A 140 4.06 15.69 0.21
N THR A 141 3.48 14.49 0.04
CA THR A 141 3.79 13.28 0.81
C THR A 141 5.30 13.05 0.92
N TYR A 142 6.03 13.13 -0.19
CA TYR A 142 7.49 12.96 -0.23
C TYR A 142 8.24 13.92 0.68
N LYS A 143 7.76 15.17 0.79
CA LYS A 143 8.34 16.20 1.66
C LYS A 143 7.97 15.97 3.12
N ILE A 144 6.72 15.60 3.40
CA ILE A 144 6.26 15.29 4.76
C ILE A 144 7.04 14.11 5.33
N HIS A 145 7.26 13.06 4.55
CA HIS A 145 8.03 11.88 4.94
C HIS A 145 9.52 12.17 5.23
N ARG A 146 10.02 13.36 4.89
CA ARG A 146 11.39 13.81 5.12
C ARG A 146 11.55 14.88 6.19
N ARG A 147 10.48 15.12 6.95
CA ARG A 147 10.50 16.06 8.06
C ARG A 147 11.18 15.43 9.26
N GLU A 148 12.29 16.02 9.71
CA GLU A 148 13.06 15.57 10.88
C GLU A 148 12.23 15.55 12.17
N ASP A 149 11.23 16.43 12.28
CA ASP A 149 10.33 16.47 13.44
C ASP A 149 9.32 15.32 13.49
N LEU A 150 9.13 14.59 12.37
CA LEU A 150 8.31 13.38 12.29
C LEU A 150 9.18 12.12 12.24
N TYR A 151 10.25 12.16 11.44
CA TYR A 151 11.20 11.07 11.23
C TYR A 151 12.63 11.56 11.48
N PRO A 152 13.22 11.31 12.66
CA PRO A 152 14.61 11.59 12.95
C PRO A 152 15.54 10.90 11.94
N HIS A 153 16.54 11.64 11.46
CA HIS A 153 17.45 11.18 10.39
C HIS A 153 16.69 10.66 9.13
N PRO A 154 15.83 11.49 8.51
CA PRO A 154 14.85 11.04 7.52
C PRO A 154 15.46 10.50 6.22
N GLU A 155 16.71 10.81 5.93
CA GLU A 155 17.44 10.29 4.77
C GLU A 155 18.12 8.94 5.06
N THR A 156 18.14 8.48 6.32
CA THR A 156 18.61 7.15 6.69
C THR A 156 17.50 6.13 6.51
N PHE A 157 17.77 5.05 5.79
CA PHE A 157 16.86 3.92 5.70
C PHE A 157 16.85 3.16 7.02
N ASN A 158 15.76 3.27 7.78
CA ASN A 158 15.61 2.66 9.10
C ASN A 158 14.22 2.03 9.28
N PRO A 159 14.07 0.71 9.11
CA PRO A 159 12.81 -0.01 9.33
C PRO A 159 12.22 0.18 10.75
N ASP A 160 13.05 0.49 11.75
CA ASP A 160 12.59 0.73 13.12
C ASP A 160 11.78 2.03 13.28
N ASN A 161 11.67 2.86 12.22
CA ASN A 161 10.69 3.94 12.15
C ASN A 161 9.24 3.45 12.24
N PHE A 162 8.99 2.16 11.99
CA PHE A 162 7.66 1.54 12.01
C PHE A 162 7.53 0.46 13.11
N LEU A 163 8.30 0.58 14.19
CA LEU A 163 8.09 -0.25 15.39
C LEU A 163 6.70 0.00 16.02
N PRO A 164 6.04 -1.02 16.57
CA PRO A 164 4.73 -0.86 17.21
C PRO A 164 4.70 0.12 18.40
N GLU A 165 5.82 0.31 19.08
CA GLU A 165 5.94 1.17 20.26
C GLU A 165 6.05 2.67 19.93
N ARG A 166 5.96 3.03 18.65
CA ARG A 166 6.21 4.37 18.13
C ARG A 166 4.96 5.17 17.82
#